data_AF-U2HA80-F1
#
_entry.id   AF-U2HA80-F1
#
_cell.length_a   1.000
_cell.length_b   1.000
_cell.length_c   1.000
_cell.angle_alpha   90.00
_cell.angle_beta   90.00
_cell.angle_gamma   90.00
#
_symmetry.space_group_name_H-M   'P 1'
#
loop_
_entity.id
_entity.type
_entity.pdbx_description
1 polymer ?
#
loop_
_entity_poly.entity_id
_entity_poly.type
_entity_poly.pdbx_seq_one_letter_code
_entity_poly.pdbx_strand_id
1 'polypeptide(L)'
;MAKSSVEAYGAKSKVTALAMDPNDLELVVDPSHPLYDRRVHQEPNPKTVLNYRAIGVREPVLFYKDPETGKNLVIDGRGRVINARELNRQLVAAGEPPITIPAIPQKVINDGGKSFTAVMVSANEIRHEDSPINRAEKMARKHLRG
;
A
#
# COMPACT_ATOMS: atom_id res chain seq x y z
N MET A 1 24.39 21.14 12.63
CA MET A 1 24.08 20.14 11.59
C MET A 1 22.84 19.38 12.04
N ALA A 2 21.78 19.33 11.23
CA ALA A 2 20.64 18.48 11.55
C ALA A 2 21.07 17.01 11.46
N LYS A 3 20.80 16.21 12.50
CA LYS A 3 21.05 14.77 12.47
C LYS A 3 20.29 14.17 11.29
N SER A 4 20.91 13.24 10.57
CA SER A 4 20.18 12.48 9.54
C SER A 4 19.02 11.72 10.19
N SER A 5 17.96 11.43 9.43
CA SER A 5 16.84 10.64 9.96
C SER A 5 17.27 9.26 10.48
N VAL A 6 18.33 8.69 9.89
CA VAL A 6 18.90 7.42 10.34
C VAL A 6 19.43 7.55 11.77
N GLU A 7 20.24 8.59 12.04
CA GLU A 7 20.78 8.85 13.37
C GLU A 7 19.70 9.29 14.37
N ALA A 8 18.75 10.13 13.95
CA ALA A 8 17.70 10.65 14.80
C ALA A 8 16.78 9.55 15.36
N TYR A 9 16.52 8.51 14.56
CA TYR A 9 15.67 7.38 14.95
C TYR A 9 16.45 6.12 15.32
N GLY A 10 17.78 6.17 15.38
CA GLY A 10 18.63 5.00 15.67
C GLY A 10 18.47 3.85 14.67
N ALA A 11 18.10 4.16 13.43
CA ALA A 11 17.91 3.15 12.38
C ALA A 11 19.25 2.67 11.83
N LYS A 12 19.28 1.45 11.28
CA LYS A 12 20.48 0.91 10.60
C LYS A 12 20.65 1.44 9.19
N SER A 13 19.56 1.70 8.49
CA SER A 13 19.54 2.18 7.12
C SER A 13 18.19 2.83 6.79
N LYS A 14 18.07 3.43 5.60
CA LYS A 14 16.83 4.03 5.10
C LYS A 14 16.21 3.13 4.05
N VAL A 15 14.92 2.85 4.19
CA VAL A 15 14.08 2.31 3.12
C VAL A 15 13.27 3.49 2.56
N THR A 16 13.22 3.62 1.24
CA THR A 16 12.53 4.73 0.58
C THR A 16 11.17 4.26 0.06
N ALA A 17 10.11 4.95 0.45
CA ALA A 17 8.82 4.89 -0.22
C ALA A 17 8.75 6.03 -1.24
N LEU A 18 8.23 5.71 -2.42
CA LEU A 18 7.96 6.65 -3.51
C LEU A 18 6.54 7.21 -3.34
N ALA A 19 6.35 8.51 -3.58
CA ALA A 19 5.02 9.08 -3.71
C ALA A 19 4.54 8.81 -5.14
N MET A 20 3.60 7.88 -5.30
CA MET A 20 3.06 7.47 -6.60
C MET A 20 1.64 7.99 -6.79
N ASP A 21 1.27 8.32 -8.03
CA ASP A 21 -0.15 8.43 -8.39
C ASP A 21 -0.80 7.04 -8.26
N PRO A 22 -1.94 6.89 -7.54
CA PRO A 22 -2.68 5.63 -7.50
C PRO A 22 -3.05 5.05 -8.87
N ASN A 23 -3.19 5.89 -9.90
CA ASN A 23 -3.49 5.46 -11.26
C ASN A 23 -2.28 4.83 -11.96
N ASP A 24 -1.05 5.11 -11.53
CA ASP A 24 0.18 4.53 -12.08
C ASP A 24 0.50 3.13 -11.54
N LEU A 25 -0.35 2.60 -10.64
CA LEU A 25 -0.20 1.29 -10.01
C LEU A 25 -1.22 0.30 -10.57
N GLU A 26 -0.75 -0.73 -11.26
CA GLU A 26 -1.61 -1.69 -11.96
C GLU A 26 -2.22 -2.71 -10.98
N LEU A 27 -3.54 -2.80 -10.98
CA LEU A 27 -4.28 -3.85 -10.31
C LEU A 27 -4.52 -4.99 -11.30
N VAL A 28 -3.93 -6.14 -11.04
CA VAL A 28 -4.10 -7.33 -11.87
C VAL A 28 -5.51 -7.89 -11.72
N VAL A 29 -6.29 -7.85 -12.80
CA VAL A 29 -7.67 -8.34 -12.84
C VAL A 29 -7.85 -9.70 -13.53
N ASP A 30 -6.85 -10.19 -14.24
CA ASP A 30 -6.87 -11.52 -14.89
C ASP A 30 -6.72 -12.62 -13.85
N PRO A 31 -7.74 -13.48 -13.63
CA PRO A 31 -7.69 -14.55 -12.64
C PRO A 31 -6.58 -15.58 -12.84
N SER A 32 -6.02 -15.70 -14.06
CA SER A 32 -4.92 -16.60 -14.36
C SER A 32 -3.55 -16.03 -13.96
N HIS A 33 -3.46 -14.72 -13.76
CA HIS A 33 -2.21 -14.05 -13.46
C HIS A 33 -1.78 -14.31 -12.00
N PRO A 34 -0.50 -14.60 -11.72
CA PRO A 34 -0.04 -14.95 -10.37
C PRO A 34 -0.36 -13.89 -9.28
N LEU A 35 -0.26 -12.60 -9.60
CA LEU A 35 -0.61 -11.49 -8.69
C LEU A 35 -2.12 -11.17 -8.64
N TYR A 36 -2.99 -11.99 -9.21
CA TYR A 36 -4.43 -11.79 -9.08
C TYR A 36 -4.89 -12.00 -7.63
N ASP A 37 -5.78 -11.12 -7.20
CA ASP A 37 -6.48 -11.22 -5.92
C ASP A 37 -7.88 -10.67 -6.14
N ARG A 38 -8.92 -11.42 -5.75
CA ARG A 38 -10.33 -11.04 -5.95
C ARG A 38 -10.68 -9.66 -5.37
N ARG A 39 -9.89 -9.15 -4.43
CA ARG A 39 -10.06 -7.81 -3.85
C ARG A 39 -9.92 -6.67 -4.85
N VAL A 40 -9.32 -6.90 -6.03
CA VAL A 40 -9.30 -5.90 -7.10
C VAL A 40 -10.71 -5.50 -7.58
N HIS A 41 -11.72 -6.35 -7.31
CA HIS A 41 -13.12 -6.09 -7.66
C HIS A 41 -13.93 -5.49 -6.51
N GLN A 42 -13.32 -5.23 -5.35
CA GLN A 42 -14.04 -4.64 -4.23
C GLN A 42 -14.38 -3.18 -4.51
N GLU A 43 -15.58 -2.77 -4.08
CA GLU A 43 -15.95 -1.36 -4.07
C GLU A 43 -15.08 -0.59 -3.06
N PRO A 44 -14.80 0.70 -3.34
CA PRO A 44 -14.17 1.58 -2.37
C PRO A 44 -14.98 1.64 -1.06
N ASN A 45 -14.28 1.66 0.08
CA ASN A 45 -14.87 1.80 1.40
C ASN A 45 -14.98 3.29 1.77
N PRO A 46 -16.20 3.85 1.92
CA PRO A 46 -16.39 5.27 2.20
C PRO A 46 -15.67 5.75 3.48
N LYS A 47 -15.60 4.93 4.53
CA LYS A 47 -14.89 5.29 5.77
C LYS A 47 -13.39 5.41 5.55
N THR A 48 -12.81 4.53 4.74
CA THR A 48 -11.39 4.58 4.38
C THR A 48 -11.08 5.80 3.52
N VAL A 49 -11.94 6.11 2.54
CA VAL A 49 -11.82 7.30 1.69
C VAL A 49 -11.85 8.59 2.52
N LEU A 50 -12.80 8.71 3.45
CA LEU A 50 -12.86 9.84 4.38
C LEU A 50 -11.60 9.96 5.23
N ASN A 51 -11.09 8.82 5.74
CA ASN A 51 -9.85 8.81 6.51
C ASN A 51 -8.64 9.25 5.65
N TYR A 52 -8.56 8.83 4.39
CA TYR A 52 -7.51 9.28 3.47
C TYR A 52 -7.58 10.78 3.18
N ARG A 53 -8.78 11.34 3.05
CA ARG A 53 -8.95 12.80 2.90
C ARG A 53 -8.43 13.56 4.13
N ALA A 54 -8.64 13.01 5.32
CA ALA A 54 -8.23 13.65 6.57
C ALA A 54 -6.74 13.54 6.88
N ILE A 55 -6.11 12.37 6.65
CA ILE A 55 -4.74 12.10 7.14
C ILE A 55 -3.79 11.52 6.09
N GLY A 56 -4.23 11.37 4.84
CA GLY A 56 -3.51 10.71 3.77
C GLY A 56 -3.42 9.18 3.93
N VAL A 57 -2.79 8.53 2.95
CA VAL A 57 -2.48 7.09 3.02
C VAL A 57 -1.18 6.89 3.80
N ARG A 58 -1.27 6.19 4.94
CA ARG A 58 -0.12 5.99 5.85
C ARG A 58 0.64 4.68 5.61
N GLU A 59 -0.09 3.63 5.28
CA GLU A 59 0.50 2.31 5.03
C GLU A 59 0.92 2.20 3.55
N PRO A 60 2.19 1.88 3.26
CA PRO A 60 2.68 1.80 1.89
C PRO A 60 2.01 0.70 1.05
N VAL A 61 1.92 0.92 -0.25
CA VAL A 61 1.64 -0.12 -1.24
C VAL A 61 2.95 -0.81 -1.63
N LEU A 62 2.96 -2.13 -1.75
CA LEU A 62 4.11 -2.86 -2.28
C LEU A 62 3.83 -3.17 -3.75
N PHE A 63 4.79 -2.85 -4.63
CA PHE A 63 4.62 -3.07 -6.06
C PHE A 63 5.89 -3.60 -6.71
N TYR A 64 5.73 -4.24 -7.85
CA TYR A 64 6.80 -4.72 -8.70
C TYR A 64 6.73 -4.00 -10.05
N LYS A 65 7.86 -3.51 -10.54
CA LYS A 65 7.94 -2.98 -11.90
C LYS A 65 8.27 -4.13 -12.84
N ASP A 66 7.28 -4.50 -13.65
CA ASP A 66 7.44 -5.53 -14.67
C ASP A 66 8.40 -5.03 -15.77
N PRO A 67 9.53 -5.69 -16.00
CA PRO A 67 10.50 -5.29 -17.02
C PRO A 67 10.00 -5.54 -18.45
N GLU A 68 9.06 -6.46 -18.65
CA GLU A 68 8.53 -6.78 -19.98
C GLU A 68 7.48 -5.76 -20.40
N THR A 69 6.54 -5.44 -19.49
CA THR A 69 5.44 -4.51 -19.80
C THR A 69 5.70 -3.07 -19.35
N GLY A 70 6.68 -2.84 -18.48
CA GLY A 70 6.94 -1.56 -17.84
C GLY A 70 5.95 -1.17 -16.74
N LYS A 71 4.91 -1.99 -16.49
CA LYS A 71 3.83 -1.69 -15.54
C LYS A 71 4.27 -1.86 -14.09
N ASN A 72 3.69 -1.05 -13.19
CA ASN A 72 3.91 -1.16 -11.74
C ASN A 72 2.83 -2.06 -11.11
N LEU A 73 3.03 -3.38 -11.14
CA LEU A 73 2.06 -4.37 -10.64
C LEU A 73 1.98 -4.34 -9.11
N VAL A 74 0.77 -4.18 -8.57
CA VAL A 74 0.54 -4.18 -7.12
C VAL A 74 0.68 -5.60 -6.55
N ILE A 75 1.57 -5.76 -5.57
CA ILE A 75 1.76 -7.00 -4.81
C ILE A 75 0.86 -6.99 -3.57
N ASP A 76 0.88 -5.90 -2.81
CA ASP A 76 0.09 -5.70 -1.59
C ASP A 76 -0.47 -4.27 -1.53
N GLY A 77 -1.68 -4.12 -0.99
CA GLY A 77 -2.34 -2.83 -0.85
C GLY A 77 -3.36 -2.49 -1.93
N ARG A 78 -3.95 -3.50 -2.59
CA ARG A 78 -5.00 -3.32 -3.62
C ARG A 78 -6.16 -2.44 -3.14
N GLY A 79 -6.66 -2.71 -1.94
CA GLY A 79 -7.69 -1.87 -1.31
C GLY A 79 -7.23 -0.42 -1.09
N ARG A 80 -5.95 -0.19 -0.78
CA ARG A 80 -5.41 1.17 -0.63
C ARG A 80 -5.41 1.92 -1.96
N VAL A 81 -5.00 1.25 -3.05
CA VAL A 81 -5.07 1.80 -4.41
C VAL A 81 -6.51 2.11 -4.80
N ILE A 82 -7.45 1.18 -4.60
CA ILE A 82 -8.87 1.38 -4.92
C ILE A 82 -9.44 2.61 -4.18
N ASN A 83 -9.22 2.68 -2.87
CA ASN A 83 -9.72 3.79 -2.05
C ASN A 83 -9.04 5.13 -2.38
N ALA A 84 -7.75 5.12 -2.74
CA ALA A 84 -7.04 6.35 -3.13
C ALA A 84 -7.50 6.84 -4.51
N ARG A 85 -7.77 5.94 -5.47
CA ARG A 85 -8.38 6.29 -6.77
C ARG A 85 -9.77 6.90 -6.61
N GLU A 86 -10.58 6.33 -5.72
CA GLU A 86 -11.89 6.88 -5.35
C GLU A 86 -11.77 8.31 -4.82
N LEU A 87 -10.87 8.52 -3.85
CA LEU A 87 -10.63 9.86 -3.29
C LEU A 87 -10.16 10.84 -4.37
N ASN A 88 -9.21 10.44 -5.23
CA ASN A 88 -8.71 11.29 -6.31
C ASN A 88 -9.84 11.66 -7.28
N ARG A 89 -10.75 10.73 -7.60
CA ARG A 89 -11.92 11.04 -8.43
C ARG A 89 -12.79 12.12 -7.77
N GLN A 90 -13.04 12.02 -6.46
CA GLN A 90 -13.82 13.01 -5.72
C GLN A 90 -13.12 14.38 -5.64
N LEU A 91 -11.81 14.40 -5.39
CA LEU A 91 -11.00 15.62 -5.34
C LEU A 91 -10.99 16.34 -6.69
N VAL A 92 -10.70 15.61 -7.77
CA VAL A 92 -10.69 16.17 -9.13
C VAL A 92 -12.06 16.73 -9.50
N ALA A 93 -13.15 16.03 -9.17
CA ALA A 93 -14.52 16.52 -9.39
C ALA A 93 -14.83 17.81 -8.59
N ALA A 94 -14.20 18.01 -7.43
CA ALA A 94 -14.30 19.21 -6.62
C ALA A 94 -13.31 20.32 -7.02
N GLY A 95 -12.47 20.11 -8.04
CA GLY A 95 -11.40 21.04 -8.42
C GLY A 95 -10.22 21.08 -7.45
N GLU A 96 -10.11 20.08 -6.57
CA GLU A 96 -9.02 19.90 -5.62
C GLU A 96 -7.87 19.06 -6.22
N PRO A 97 -6.61 19.27 -5.80
CA PRO A 97 -5.49 18.46 -6.29
C PRO A 97 -5.61 16.99 -5.79
N PRO A 98 -5.28 16.00 -6.65
CA PRO A 98 -5.27 14.60 -6.24
C PRO A 98 -4.15 14.31 -5.22
N ILE A 99 -4.31 13.24 -4.45
CA ILE A 99 -3.29 12.74 -3.54
C ILE A 99 -2.38 11.70 -4.20
N THR A 100 -1.16 11.61 -3.70
CA THR A 100 -0.25 10.48 -3.95
C THR A 100 -0.33 9.45 -2.83
N ILE A 101 0.11 8.23 -3.09
CA ILE A 101 0.26 7.17 -2.07
C ILE A 101 1.72 6.77 -1.88
N PRO A 102 2.15 6.45 -0.64
CA PRO A 102 3.47 5.87 -0.42
C PRO A 102 3.51 4.47 -1.03
N ALA A 103 4.52 4.19 -1.86
CA ALA A 103 4.69 2.93 -2.54
C ALA A 103 6.16 2.47 -2.46
N ILE A 104 6.40 1.22 -2.09
CA ILE A 104 7.74 0.66 -1.95
C ILE A 104 7.95 -0.36 -3.08
N PRO A 105 8.89 -0.12 -4.01
CA PRO A 105 9.20 -1.09 -5.04
C PRO A 105 9.87 -2.32 -4.41
N GLN A 106 9.40 -3.49 -4.78
CA GLN A 106 10.01 -4.76 -4.41
C GLN A 106 10.96 -5.20 -5.51
N LYS A 107 12.19 -5.55 -5.12
CA LYS A 107 13.13 -6.22 -6.01
C LYS A 107 12.83 -7.71 -5.97
N VAL A 108 12.77 -8.33 -7.13
CA VAL A 108 12.69 -9.78 -7.22
C VAL A 108 14.11 -10.34 -7.26
N ILE A 109 14.42 -11.33 -6.43
CA ILE A 109 15.70 -12.04 -6.47
C ILE A 109 15.62 -13.03 -7.64
N ASN A 110 16.38 -12.76 -8.70
CA ASN A 110 16.49 -13.63 -9.87
C ASN A 110 17.50 -14.75 -9.58
N ASP A 111 17.04 -15.88 -9.03
CA ASP A 111 17.86 -17.09 -8.89
C ASP A 111 17.45 -18.12 -9.95
N GLY A 112 17.90 -17.91 -11.19
CA GLY A 112 17.84 -18.94 -12.25
C GLY A 112 16.45 -19.30 -12.81
N GLY A 113 15.54 -18.33 -12.94
CA GLY A 113 14.26 -18.51 -13.66
C GLY A 113 13.02 -18.72 -12.79
N LYS A 114 13.16 -18.74 -11.47
CA LYS A 114 12.04 -18.75 -10.50
C LYS A 114 11.94 -17.41 -9.76
N SER A 115 11.77 -16.33 -10.50
CA SER A 115 11.81 -14.97 -9.93
C SER A 115 10.52 -14.66 -9.13
N PHE A 116 9.35 -14.93 -9.67
CA PHE A 116 8.09 -14.37 -9.14
C PHE A 116 7.59 -14.99 -7.82
N THR A 117 7.98 -16.22 -7.52
CA THR A 117 7.31 -17.05 -6.51
C THR A 117 7.58 -16.63 -5.06
N ALA A 118 8.80 -16.19 -4.73
CA ALA A 118 9.16 -15.84 -3.35
C ALA A 118 8.43 -14.61 -2.81
N VAL A 119 8.26 -13.58 -3.65
CA VAL A 119 7.52 -12.35 -3.30
C VAL A 119 6.03 -12.64 -3.10
N MET A 120 5.48 -13.59 -3.87
CA MET A 120 4.09 -14.02 -3.76
C MET A 120 3.78 -14.82 -2.50
N VAL A 121 4.69 -15.72 -2.10
CA VAL A 121 4.51 -16.55 -0.89
C VAL A 121 4.50 -15.69 0.38
N SER A 122 5.43 -14.75 0.50
CA SER A 122 5.53 -13.90 1.72
C SER A 122 4.35 -12.95 1.91
N ALA A 123 3.76 -12.40 0.84
CA ALA A 123 2.64 -11.47 0.95
C ALA A 123 1.34 -12.13 1.44
N ASN A 124 1.15 -13.42 1.12
CA ASN A 124 -0.01 -14.20 1.51
C ASN A 124 0.12 -14.79 2.93
N GLU A 125 1.32 -15.18 3.37
CA GLU A 125 1.55 -15.83 4.67
C GLU A 125 1.55 -14.87 5.88
N ILE A 126 1.85 -13.58 5.70
CA ILE A 126 2.08 -12.64 6.81
C ILE A 126 0.79 -12.03 7.39
N ARG A 127 -0.39 -12.23 6.78
CA ARG A 127 -1.64 -11.65 7.31
C ARG A 127 -2.20 -12.50 8.46
N HIS A 128 -1.70 -12.26 9.67
CA HIS A 128 -2.47 -12.48 10.88
C HIS A 128 -3.49 -11.34 11.03
N GLU A 129 -4.77 -11.66 10.97
CA GLU A 129 -5.83 -10.71 11.29
C GLU A 129 -5.70 -10.29 12.76
N ASP A 130 -5.45 -9.00 13.01
CA ASP A 130 -5.46 -8.44 14.36
C ASP A 130 -6.87 -8.63 14.93
N SER A 131 -7.00 -9.47 15.97
CA SER A 131 -8.28 -9.86 16.57
C SER A 131 -9.12 -8.62 16.92
N PRO A 132 -10.46 -8.64 16.77
CA PRO A 132 -11.36 -7.55 17.17
C PRO A 132 -11.08 -7.01 18.59
N ILE A 133 -10.62 -7.88 19.49
CA ILE A 133 -10.23 -7.55 20.87
C ILE A 133 -9.03 -6.59 20.92
N ASN A 134 -7.97 -6.86 20.14
CA ASN A 134 -6.78 -6.00 20.10
C ASN A 134 -7.08 -4.60 19.58
N ARG A 135 -8.03 -4.47 18.63
CA ARG A 135 -8.48 -3.15 18.15
C ARG A 135 -9.26 -2.39 19.22
N ALA A 136 -10.14 -3.07 19.94
CA ALA A 136 -10.91 -2.47 21.03
C ALA A 136 -9.99 -1.98 22.17
N GLU A 137 -8.99 -2.78 22.56
CA GLU A 137 -8.02 -2.40 23.60
C GLU A 137 -7.15 -1.19 23.20
N LYS A 138 -6.68 -1.13 21.94
CA LYS A 138 -5.90 0.01 21.43
C LYS A 138 -6.73 1.30 21.42
N MET A 139 -8.03 1.22 21.11
CA MET A 139 -8.95 2.36 21.14
C MET A 139 -9.29 2.79 22.58
N ALA A 140 -9.52 1.84 23.49
CA ALA A 140 -9.78 2.11 24.90
C ALA A 140 -8.57 2.76 25.60
N ARG A 141 -7.34 2.33 25.29
CA ARG A 141 -6.11 2.97 25.80
C ARG A 141 -5.93 4.42 25.37
N LYS A 142 -6.51 4.84 24.24
CA LYS A 142 -6.50 6.25 23.81
C LYS A 142 -7.49 7.11 24.60
N HIS A 143 -8.58 6.53 25.12
CA HIS A 143 -9.57 7.26 25.92
C HIS A 143 -9.15 7.47 27.38
N LEU A 144 -8.31 6.58 27.94
CA LEU A 144 -7.86 6.62 29.34
C LEU A 144 -6.62 7.50 29.59
N ARG A 145 -6.14 8.22 28.57
CA ARG A 145 -4.95 9.10 28.65
C ARG A 145 -5.27 10.58 28.30
N GLY A 146 -6.55 10.93 28.22
CA GLY A 146 -7.02 12.32 28.26
C GLY A 146 -7.46 12.67 29.67
#